data_AF-A0AAW5NB03-F1
#
_entry.id   AF-A0AAW5NB03-F1
#
_cell.length_a   1.000
_cell.length_b   1.000
_cell.length_c   1.000
_cell.angle_alpha   90.00
_cell.angle_beta   90.00
_cell.angle_gamma   90.00
#
_symmetry.space_group_name_H-M   'P 1'
#
loop_
_entity.id
_entity.type
_entity.pdbx_description
1 polymer ?
#
loop_
_entity_poly.entity_id
_entity_poly.type
_entity_poly.pdbx_seq_one_letter_code
_entity_poly.pdbx_strand_id
1 'polypeptide(L)'
;EHIEYAGVHSGDATLVFPAQQIYFATARQIKKISRRIAQELNISGPFNIQFLARKNEVKVIECNLRASRSFPFVSKVLKRNFIETATRIMLDAPYTQPDKSAFDIDRIGVKASQFSFARLQNADPVLGVDMSSTGEVGCLGDDFDEALLNALIATGYRIPKKAVLLSSGATKSKVDLLDASQMLSQKGYHIYATAGTATFLNSHGIPTTPVFWPDERPNAENNVMKMIANHQFDLIVNIPKNHSKRELTNGYRIRRGAIDHNIPLMTNARLAKAFIEAFCTTKLEDIQIKSWQEYK
;
A
#
# COMPACT_ATOMS: atom_id res chain seq x y z
N GLU A 1 1.56 -4.96 -9.67
CA GLU A 1 2.49 -3.87 -9.31
C GLU A 1 2.35 -3.59 -7.82
N HIS A 2 3.44 -3.30 -7.11
CA HIS A 2 3.32 -2.88 -5.71
C HIS A 2 3.13 -1.36 -5.63
N ILE A 3 2.28 -0.89 -4.71
CA ILE A 3 2.14 0.55 -4.44
C ILE A 3 3.41 1.05 -3.74
N GLU A 4 3.87 0.32 -2.73
CA GLU A 4 5.12 0.57 -2.03
C GLU A 4 6.31 0.24 -2.94
N TYR A 5 7.38 1.02 -2.82
CA TYR A 5 8.62 0.72 -3.52
C TYR A 5 9.34 -0.51 -2.93
N ALA A 6 10.20 -1.11 -3.77
CA ALA A 6 11.12 -2.14 -3.33
C ALA A 6 11.92 -1.69 -2.10
N GLY A 7 12.01 -2.57 -1.11
CA GLY A 7 12.47 -2.26 0.24
C GLY A 7 11.41 -2.63 1.29
N VAL A 8 10.13 -2.59 0.91
CA VAL A 8 9.05 -3.28 1.63
C VAL A 8 8.93 -4.71 1.11
N HIS A 9 8.84 -5.69 2.02
CA HIS A 9 8.68 -7.09 1.67
C HIS A 9 7.42 -7.31 0.81
N SER A 10 7.51 -8.15 -0.22
CA SER A 10 6.41 -8.39 -1.19
C SER A 10 5.13 -8.97 -0.56
N GLY A 11 5.25 -9.59 0.61
CA GLY A 11 4.12 -10.06 1.42
C GLY A 11 3.35 -8.95 2.16
N ASP A 12 4.01 -7.85 2.46
CA ASP A 12 3.42 -6.72 3.20
C ASP A 12 3.02 -5.57 2.26
N ALA A 13 3.58 -5.57 1.05
CA ALA A 13 3.27 -4.60 0.01
C ALA A 13 1.86 -4.80 -0.56
N THR A 14 1.18 -3.69 -0.79
CA THR A 14 -0.12 -3.62 -1.44
C THR A 14 0.05 -3.90 -2.93
N LEU A 15 -0.56 -4.97 -3.43
CA LEU A 15 -0.46 -5.41 -4.82
C LEU A 15 -1.67 -4.92 -5.62
N VAL A 16 -1.40 -4.29 -6.76
CA VAL A 16 -2.40 -3.87 -7.75
C VAL A 16 -2.28 -4.73 -9.00
N PHE A 17 -3.41 -5.19 -9.51
CA PHE A 17 -3.49 -5.94 -10.76
C PHE A 17 -4.78 -5.61 -11.52
N PRO A 18 -4.73 -5.23 -12.80
CA PRO A 18 -3.53 -5.00 -13.62
C PRO A 18 -2.66 -3.84 -13.09
N ALA A 19 -1.41 -3.78 -13.54
CA ALA A 19 -0.49 -2.71 -13.13
C ALA A 19 -0.93 -1.36 -13.71
N GLN A 20 -0.79 -0.29 -12.92
CA GLN A 20 -1.32 1.04 -13.23
C GLN A 20 -0.24 2.03 -13.67
N GLN A 21 0.97 1.94 -13.10
CA GLN A 21 2.02 2.94 -13.29
C GLN A 21 3.26 2.41 -14.04
N ILE A 22 3.20 1.17 -14.55
CA ILE A 22 4.31 0.61 -15.34
C ILE A 22 4.24 1.03 -16.80
N TYR A 23 5.38 1.44 -17.37
CA TYR A 23 5.46 1.70 -18.81
C TYR A 23 5.24 0.42 -19.62
N PHE A 24 4.59 0.56 -20.78
CA PHE A 24 4.36 -0.56 -21.70
C PHE A 24 5.66 -1.26 -22.12
N ALA A 25 6.74 -0.49 -22.35
CA ALA A 25 8.07 -1.03 -22.66
C ALA A 25 8.61 -1.91 -21.52
N THR A 26 8.50 -1.46 -20.28
CA THR A 26 8.88 -2.19 -19.07
C THR A 26 8.09 -3.49 -18.94
N ALA A 27 6.77 -3.46 -19.16
CA ALA A 27 5.92 -4.64 -19.12
C ALA A 27 6.32 -5.68 -20.19
N ARG A 28 6.67 -5.22 -21.40
CA ARG A 28 7.18 -6.10 -22.48
C ARG A 28 8.52 -6.72 -22.11
N GLN A 29 9.42 -5.96 -21.49
CA GLN A 29 10.71 -6.46 -21.04
C GLN A 29 10.56 -7.52 -19.94
N ILE A 30 9.68 -7.29 -18.96
CA ILE A 30 9.32 -8.28 -17.94
C ILE A 30 8.85 -9.57 -18.61
N LYS A 31 7.89 -9.50 -19.55
CA LYS A 31 7.40 -10.67 -20.29
C LYS A 31 8.51 -11.41 -21.05
N LYS A 32 9.46 -10.68 -21.66
CA LYS A 32 10.60 -11.28 -22.39
C LYS A 32 11.55 -12.01 -21.45
N ILE A 33 11.90 -11.39 -20.31
CA ILE A 33 12.79 -11.99 -19.31
C ILE A 33 12.12 -13.22 -18.68
N SER A 34 10.84 -13.13 -18.30
CA SER A 34 10.10 -14.26 -17.71
C SER A 34 10.07 -15.48 -18.64
N ARG A 35 9.88 -15.30 -19.95
CA ARG A 35 9.90 -16.41 -20.91
C ARG A 35 11.27 -17.08 -20.99
N ARG A 36 12.34 -16.29 -21.03
CA ARG A 36 13.72 -16.82 -21.06
C ARG A 36 14.02 -17.63 -19.80
N ILE A 37 13.65 -17.12 -18.63
CA ILE A 37 13.83 -17.83 -17.36
C ILE A 37 13.03 -19.13 -17.32
N ALA A 38 11.76 -19.09 -17.76
CA ALA A 38 10.92 -20.29 -17.77
C ALA A 38 11.44 -21.38 -18.72
N GLN A 39 11.99 -20.98 -19.88
CA GLN A 39 12.64 -21.90 -20.82
C GLN A 39 13.93 -22.49 -20.25
N GLU A 40 14.82 -21.64 -19.73
CA GLU A 40 16.12 -22.07 -19.20
C GLU A 40 15.99 -23.03 -18.01
N LEU A 41 15.00 -22.79 -17.14
CA LEU A 41 14.73 -23.61 -15.96
C LEU A 41 13.79 -24.79 -16.25
N ASN A 42 13.40 -25.01 -17.51
CA ASN A 42 12.47 -26.07 -17.94
C ASN A 42 11.22 -26.17 -17.04
N ILE A 43 10.56 -25.03 -16.80
CA ILE A 43 9.47 -24.96 -15.82
C ILE A 43 8.19 -25.59 -16.38
N SER A 44 7.74 -26.69 -15.76
CA SER A 44 6.46 -27.36 -16.00
C SER A 44 5.59 -27.31 -14.75
N GLY A 45 4.95 -26.17 -14.49
CA GLY A 45 4.14 -25.95 -13.29
C GLY A 45 4.06 -24.47 -12.89
N PRO A 46 3.63 -24.18 -11.65
CA PRO A 46 3.49 -22.81 -11.18
C PRO A 46 4.85 -22.24 -10.78
N PHE A 47 5.10 -20.98 -11.14
CA PHE A 47 6.28 -20.24 -10.70
C PHE A 47 5.94 -18.77 -10.48
N ASN A 48 6.82 -18.08 -9.76
CA ASN A 48 6.72 -16.64 -9.52
C ASN A 48 8.10 -15.99 -9.73
N ILE A 49 8.12 -14.81 -10.34
CA ILE A 49 9.34 -14.01 -10.49
C ILE A 49 9.07 -12.63 -9.93
N GLN A 50 9.98 -12.15 -9.10
CA GLN A 50 9.95 -10.79 -8.57
C GLN A 50 10.95 -9.93 -9.33
N PHE A 51 10.53 -8.71 -9.67
CA PHE A 51 11.31 -7.77 -10.47
C PHE A 51 11.44 -6.44 -9.75
N LEU A 52 12.59 -5.79 -9.93
CA LEU A 52 12.77 -4.37 -9.70
C LEU A 52 12.66 -3.65 -11.05
N ALA A 53 11.75 -2.69 -11.15
CA ALA A 53 11.59 -1.84 -12.32
C ALA A 53 11.87 -0.38 -11.95
N ARG A 54 12.84 0.24 -12.63
CA ARG A 54 13.11 1.68 -12.52
C ARG A 54 13.10 2.28 -13.92
N LYS A 55 12.05 3.04 -14.24
CA LYS A 55 11.78 3.48 -15.62
C LYS A 55 11.70 2.26 -16.55
N ASN A 56 12.60 2.16 -17.53
CA ASN A 56 12.69 1.06 -18.48
C ASN A 56 13.76 0.02 -18.10
N GLU A 57 14.47 0.19 -16.98
CA GLU A 57 15.42 -0.81 -16.51
C GLU A 57 14.70 -1.84 -15.63
N VAL A 58 14.83 -3.12 -15.99
CA VAL A 58 14.24 -4.25 -15.27
C VAL A 58 15.35 -5.16 -14.77
N LYS A 59 15.37 -5.42 -13.46
CA LYS A 59 16.24 -6.41 -12.82
C LYS A 59 15.40 -7.50 -12.18
N VAL A 60 15.88 -8.74 -12.24
CA VAL A 60 15.29 -9.87 -11.52
C VAL A 60 15.78 -9.81 -10.08
N ILE A 61 14.87 -9.97 -9.12
CA ILE A 61 15.20 -10.13 -7.71
C ILE A 61 15.37 -11.62 -7.41
N GLU A 62 14.33 -12.41 -7.66
CA GLU A 62 14.33 -13.85 -7.44
C GLU A 62 13.31 -14.56 -8.34
N CYS A 63 13.48 -15.87 -8.52
CA CYS A 63 12.51 -16.76 -9.13
C CYS A 63 12.19 -17.91 -8.16
N ASN A 64 10.92 -18.04 -7.80
CA ASN A 64 10.40 -19.13 -7.00
C ASN A 64 9.74 -20.16 -7.92
N LEU A 65 10.30 -21.36 -7.99
CA LEU A 65 9.77 -22.50 -8.75
C LEU A 65 8.62 -23.21 -8.03
N ARG A 66 7.62 -22.43 -7.61
CA ARG A 66 6.40 -22.89 -6.93
C ARG A 66 5.31 -21.84 -7.05
N ALA A 67 4.09 -22.21 -6.64
CA ALA A 67 3.01 -21.25 -6.46
C ALA A 67 3.40 -20.17 -5.43
N SER A 68 3.07 -18.92 -5.73
CA SER A 68 3.17 -17.81 -4.78
C SER A 68 1.84 -17.55 -4.08
N ARG A 69 1.90 -16.88 -2.93
CA ARG A 69 0.71 -16.43 -2.19
C ARG A 69 -0.22 -15.51 -2.98
N SER A 70 0.26 -14.90 -4.05
CA SER A 70 -0.55 -14.06 -4.96
C SER A 70 -1.33 -14.87 -6.00
N PHE A 71 -1.10 -16.18 -6.15
CA PHE A 71 -1.83 -17.01 -7.12
C PHE A 71 -3.35 -17.00 -6.92
N PRO A 72 -3.88 -17.20 -5.69
CA PRO A 72 -5.33 -17.16 -5.47
C PRO A 72 -5.93 -15.80 -5.85
N PHE A 73 -5.28 -14.71 -5.44
CA PHE A 73 -5.71 -13.36 -5.76
C PHE A 73 -5.77 -13.11 -7.28
N VAL A 74 -4.68 -13.39 -8.00
CA VAL A 74 -4.64 -13.21 -9.46
C VAL A 74 -5.65 -14.12 -10.16
N SER A 75 -5.85 -15.34 -9.66
CA SER A 75 -6.85 -16.28 -10.19
C SER A 75 -8.28 -15.73 -10.08
N LYS A 76 -8.61 -15.11 -8.94
CA LYS A 76 -9.91 -14.47 -8.72
C LYS A 76 -10.09 -13.24 -9.59
N VAL A 77 -9.06 -12.40 -9.70
CA VAL A 77 -9.12 -11.20 -10.55
C VAL A 77 -9.16 -11.55 -12.03
N LEU A 78 -8.63 -12.69 -12.47
CA LEU A 78 -8.71 -13.13 -13.87
C LEU A 78 -9.89 -14.07 -14.16
N LYS A 79 -10.67 -14.45 -13.14
CA LYS A 79 -11.69 -15.50 -13.25
C LYS A 79 -11.16 -16.80 -13.87
N ARG A 80 -9.92 -17.17 -13.54
CA ARG A 80 -9.24 -18.38 -14.03
C ARG A 80 -8.52 -19.08 -12.91
N ASN A 81 -8.73 -20.39 -12.77
CA ASN A 81 -8.06 -21.16 -11.75
C ASN A 81 -6.64 -21.57 -12.21
N PHE A 82 -5.64 -20.77 -11.82
CA PHE A 82 -4.25 -21.06 -12.19
C PHE A 82 -3.70 -22.30 -11.49
N ILE A 83 -4.21 -22.63 -10.30
CA ILE A 83 -3.79 -23.84 -9.58
C ILE A 83 -4.27 -25.07 -10.33
N GLU A 84 -5.54 -25.12 -10.76
CA GLU A 84 -6.06 -26.23 -11.57
C GLU A 84 -5.25 -26.38 -12.87
N THR A 85 -5.00 -25.28 -13.57
CA THR A 85 -4.21 -25.30 -14.80
C THR A 85 -2.80 -25.83 -14.56
N ALA A 86 -2.13 -25.35 -13.51
CA ALA A 86 -0.80 -25.79 -13.14
C ALA A 86 -0.77 -27.28 -12.73
N THR A 87 -1.78 -27.75 -11.99
CA THR A 87 -1.93 -29.16 -11.62
C THR A 87 -2.10 -30.05 -12.85
N ARG A 88 -2.94 -29.66 -13.82
CA ARG A 88 -3.09 -30.40 -15.07
C ARG A 88 -1.77 -30.50 -15.83
N ILE A 89 -1.03 -29.39 -15.93
CA ILE A 89 0.30 -29.37 -16.57
C ILE A 89 1.28 -30.32 -15.88
N MET A 90 1.33 -30.32 -14.54
CA MET A 90 2.24 -31.20 -13.79
C MET A 90 1.89 -32.70 -13.91
N LEU A 91 0.64 -33.02 -14.25
CA LEU A 91 0.15 -34.39 -14.43
C LEU A 91 0.10 -34.83 -15.89
N ASP A 92 0.64 -34.01 -16.82
CA ASP A 92 0.50 -34.20 -18.27
C ASP A 92 -0.96 -34.39 -18.74
N ALA A 93 -1.91 -33.83 -17.98
CA ALA A 93 -3.32 -33.90 -18.28
C ALA A 93 -3.72 -32.81 -19.29
N PRO A 94 -4.78 -33.03 -20.09
CA PRO A 94 -5.29 -32.01 -21.00
C PRO A 94 -5.63 -30.70 -20.27
N TYR A 95 -5.09 -29.60 -20.76
CA TYR A 95 -5.36 -28.24 -20.28
C TYR A 95 -5.66 -27.31 -21.45
N THR A 96 -6.43 -26.26 -21.19
CA THR A 96 -6.68 -25.20 -22.17
C THR A 96 -5.64 -24.11 -22.01
N GLN A 97 -4.88 -23.83 -23.07
CA GLN A 97 -3.89 -22.75 -23.03
C GLN A 97 -4.61 -21.39 -22.90
N PRO A 98 -4.20 -20.54 -21.93
CA PRO A 98 -4.76 -19.20 -21.80
C PRO A 98 -4.51 -18.32 -23.03
N ASP A 99 -5.56 -17.68 -23.55
CA ASP A 99 -5.40 -16.65 -24.60
C ASP A 99 -4.53 -15.48 -24.17
N LYS A 100 -3.87 -14.83 -25.15
CA LYS A 100 -3.02 -13.66 -24.90
C LYS A 100 -3.80 -12.45 -24.37
N SER A 101 -5.09 -12.35 -24.68
CA SER A 101 -6.02 -11.32 -24.19
C SER A 101 -6.48 -11.55 -22.75
N ALA A 102 -6.07 -12.65 -22.10
CA ALA A 102 -6.47 -12.97 -20.73
C ALA A 102 -6.05 -11.92 -19.68
N PHE A 103 -5.26 -10.92 -20.05
CA PHE A 103 -4.81 -9.84 -19.18
C PHE A 103 -5.48 -8.50 -19.49
N ASP A 104 -6.37 -8.48 -20.49
CA ASP A 104 -7.18 -7.32 -20.86
C ASP A 104 -8.52 -7.45 -20.12
N ILE A 105 -8.60 -6.80 -18.96
CA ILE A 105 -9.75 -6.89 -18.05
C ILE A 105 -10.18 -5.49 -17.64
N ASP A 106 -11.50 -5.27 -17.58
CA ASP A 106 -12.12 -3.97 -17.24
C ASP A 106 -12.29 -3.78 -15.73
N ARG A 107 -11.49 -4.48 -14.92
CA ARG A 107 -11.57 -4.43 -13.45
C ARG A 107 -10.20 -4.36 -12.83
N ILE A 108 -10.13 -3.72 -11.68
CA ILE A 108 -8.92 -3.60 -10.87
C ILE A 108 -9.06 -4.49 -9.64
N GLY A 109 -8.02 -5.27 -9.37
CA GLY A 109 -7.83 -5.95 -8.11
C GLY A 109 -6.78 -5.21 -7.27
N VAL A 110 -7.08 -4.99 -6.00
CA VAL A 110 -6.09 -4.56 -5.00
C VAL A 110 -6.03 -5.60 -3.89
N LYS A 111 -4.82 -6.02 -3.54
CA LYS A 111 -4.52 -6.90 -2.42
C LYS A 111 -3.78 -6.11 -1.35
N ALA A 112 -4.41 -5.92 -0.20
CA ALA A 112 -3.80 -5.26 0.95
C ALA A 112 -3.46 -6.29 2.05
N SER A 113 -2.40 -6.04 2.80
CA SER A 113 -1.94 -6.94 3.86
C SER A 113 -2.63 -6.63 5.19
N GLN A 114 -3.04 -7.69 5.90
CA GLN A 114 -3.58 -7.60 7.24
C GLN A 114 -2.46 -7.77 8.26
N PHE A 115 -2.40 -6.88 9.24
CA PHE A 115 -1.38 -6.90 10.29
C PHE A 115 -1.99 -7.19 11.66
N SER A 116 -1.19 -7.82 12.53
CA SER A 116 -1.55 -8.15 13.90
C SER A 116 -0.86 -7.26 14.94
N PHE A 117 -0.39 -6.06 14.57
CA PHE A 117 0.33 -5.15 15.48
C PHE A 117 -0.48 -4.75 16.73
N ALA A 118 -1.81 -4.78 16.67
CA ALA A 118 -2.67 -4.57 17.83
C ALA A 118 -2.52 -5.68 18.90
N ARG A 119 -2.11 -6.89 18.50
CA ARG A 119 -1.92 -8.04 19.40
C ARG A 119 -0.49 -8.18 19.92
N LEU A 120 0.48 -7.54 19.26
CA LEU A 120 1.90 -7.60 19.61
C LEU A 120 2.29 -6.32 20.35
N GLN A 121 2.23 -6.38 21.69
CA GLN A 121 2.74 -5.31 22.54
C GLN A 121 4.24 -5.12 22.28
N ASN A 122 4.69 -3.86 22.26
CA ASN A 122 6.07 -3.44 21.99
C ASN A 122 6.61 -3.67 20.57
N ALA A 123 5.82 -4.22 19.65
CA ALA A 123 6.20 -4.27 18.24
C ALA A 123 6.04 -2.90 17.58
N ASP A 124 7.07 -2.47 16.85
CA ASP A 124 7.04 -1.25 16.04
C ASP A 124 6.31 -1.52 14.72
N PRO A 125 5.18 -0.83 14.41
CA PRO A 125 4.39 -1.09 13.23
C PRO A 125 4.98 -0.36 12.01
N VAL A 126 6.19 -0.75 11.61
CA VAL A 126 6.89 -0.26 10.40
C VAL A 126 7.12 -1.41 9.45
N LEU A 127 6.89 -1.16 8.17
CA LEU A 127 7.16 -2.14 7.11
C LEU A 127 8.65 -2.14 6.77
N GLY A 128 9.23 -3.33 6.65
CA GLY A 128 10.64 -3.53 6.32
C GLY A 128 10.84 -4.57 5.24
N VAL A 129 12.07 -5.08 5.14
CA VAL A 129 12.45 -6.14 4.19
C VAL A 129 11.93 -7.51 4.61
N ASP A 130 11.58 -7.69 5.88
CA ASP A 130 10.98 -8.91 6.40
C ASP A 130 9.45 -8.80 6.45
N MET A 131 8.77 -9.90 6.16
CA MET A 131 7.31 -9.97 6.23
C MET A 131 6.82 -9.95 7.67
N SER A 132 5.90 -9.04 7.99
CA SER A 132 5.24 -8.94 9.29
C SER A 132 3.73 -9.17 9.23
N SER A 133 3.11 -9.19 8.04
CA SER A 133 1.68 -9.44 7.88
C SER A 133 1.29 -10.89 8.19
N THR A 134 0.05 -11.07 8.64
CA THR A 134 -0.51 -12.38 9.04
C THR A 134 -1.61 -12.86 8.10
N GLY A 135 -2.19 -11.95 7.31
CA GLY A 135 -3.23 -12.25 6.34
C GLY A 135 -3.26 -11.23 5.22
N GLU A 136 -4.25 -11.36 4.35
CA GLU A 136 -4.44 -10.49 3.20
C GLU A 136 -5.93 -10.36 2.87
N VAL A 137 -6.29 -9.21 2.34
CA VAL A 137 -7.61 -8.93 1.77
C VAL A 137 -7.41 -8.64 0.29
N GLY A 138 -8.18 -9.32 -0.56
CA GLY A 138 -8.26 -9.04 -1.99
C GLY A 138 -9.60 -8.45 -2.33
N CYS A 139 -9.61 -7.20 -2.80
CA CYS A 139 -10.82 -6.51 -3.26
C CYS A 139 -10.75 -6.24 -4.76
N LEU A 140 -11.92 -6.22 -5.38
CA LEU A 140 -12.10 -5.79 -6.77
C LEU A 140 -12.82 -4.44 -6.77
N GLY A 141 -12.58 -3.65 -7.82
CA GLY A 141 -13.30 -2.41 -8.13
C GLY A 141 -13.30 -2.19 -9.64
N ASP A 142 -14.18 -1.31 -10.11
CA ASP A 142 -14.21 -0.89 -11.52
C ASP A 142 -12.98 -0.01 -11.83
N ASP A 143 -12.52 0.75 -10.84
CA ASP A 143 -11.31 1.55 -10.92
C ASP A 143 -10.34 1.31 -9.75
N PHE A 144 -9.18 1.95 -9.83
CA PHE A 144 -8.10 1.78 -8.85
C PHE A 144 -8.46 2.36 -7.49
N ASP A 145 -9.12 3.52 -7.45
CA ASP A 145 -9.43 4.23 -6.21
C ASP A 145 -10.48 3.45 -5.42
N GLU A 146 -11.53 2.96 -6.10
CA GLU A 146 -12.54 2.09 -5.54
C GLU A 146 -11.94 0.80 -4.98
N ALA A 147 -11.13 0.10 -5.78
CA ALA A 147 -10.50 -1.15 -5.35
C ALA A 147 -9.56 -0.94 -4.15
N LEU A 148 -8.80 0.17 -4.14
CA LEU A 148 -7.89 0.53 -3.05
C LEU A 148 -8.66 0.87 -1.77
N LEU A 149 -9.71 1.69 -1.86
CA LEU A 149 -10.54 2.04 -0.71
C LEU A 149 -11.20 0.79 -0.12
N ASN A 150 -11.78 -0.07 -0.96
CA ASN A 150 -12.35 -1.34 -0.52
C ASN A 150 -11.32 -2.20 0.22
N ALA A 151 -10.12 -2.36 -0.34
CA ALA A 151 -9.06 -3.17 0.28
C ALA A 151 -8.61 -2.61 1.63
N LEU A 152 -8.41 -1.29 1.75
CA LEU A 152 -7.96 -0.66 2.98
C LEU A 152 -9.06 -0.62 4.05
N ILE A 153 -10.31 -0.31 3.68
CA ILE A 153 -11.45 -0.36 4.60
C ILE A 153 -11.63 -1.78 5.15
N ALA A 154 -11.54 -2.79 4.30
CA ALA A 154 -11.67 -4.19 4.70
C ALA A 154 -10.52 -4.69 5.59
N THR A 155 -9.34 -4.05 5.56
CA THR A 155 -8.26 -4.32 6.54
C THR A 155 -8.44 -3.57 7.87
N GLY A 156 -9.49 -2.75 7.98
CA GLY A 156 -9.88 -2.03 9.20
C GLY A 156 -9.61 -0.53 9.18
N TYR A 157 -9.13 0.04 8.05
CA TYR A 157 -8.99 1.48 7.93
C TYR A 157 -10.35 2.17 7.92
N ARG A 158 -10.37 3.41 8.40
CA ARG A 158 -11.55 4.28 8.33
C ARG A 158 -11.18 5.52 7.52
N ILE A 159 -12.11 5.97 6.68
CA ILE A 159 -11.94 7.24 5.98
C ILE A 159 -11.97 8.37 7.03
N PRO A 160 -10.96 9.24 7.07
CA PRO A 160 -10.93 10.34 8.03
C PRO A 160 -12.09 11.31 7.79
N LYS A 161 -12.55 11.99 8.86
CA LYS A 161 -13.68 12.94 8.76
C LYS A 161 -13.28 14.38 9.06
N LYS A 162 -12.26 14.59 9.88
CA LYS A 162 -11.89 15.92 10.41
C LYS A 162 -10.42 16.19 10.28
N ALA A 163 -9.57 15.33 10.84
CA ALA A 163 -8.18 15.69 11.10
C ALA A 163 -7.18 14.60 10.71
N VAL A 164 -6.09 15.03 10.06
CA VAL A 164 -5.00 14.15 9.63
C VAL A 164 -3.68 14.67 10.20
N LEU A 165 -2.87 13.76 10.76
CA LEU A 165 -1.51 14.05 11.18
C LEU A 165 -0.52 13.60 10.11
N LEU A 166 0.30 14.53 9.62
CA LEU A 166 1.39 14.26 8.68
C LEU A 166 2.74 14.45 9.36
N SER A 167 3.49 13.37 9.50
CA SER A 167 4.88 13.40 9.94
C SER A 167 5.75 12.73 8.88
N SER A 168 6.38 13.56 8.05
CA SER A 168 7.18 13.10 6.92
C SER A 168 8.62 13.55 7.07
N GLY A 169 9.52 12.56 7.10
CA GLY A 169 10.94 12.78 7.34
C GLY A 169 11.68 13.46 6.19
N ALA A 170 11.93 12.69 5.13
CA ALA A 170 12.76 13.11 4.00
C ALA A 170 12.03 14.10 3.09
N THR A 171 12.76 15.04 2.48
CA THR A 171 12.20 16.03 1.53
C THR A 171 11.43 15.35 0.40
N LYS A 172 11.96 14.23 -0.12
CA LYS A 172 11.29 13.44 -1.16
C LYS A 172 9.88 13.02 -0.72
N SER A 173 9.74 12.45 0.47
CA SER A 173 8.44 12.02 1.01
C SER A 173 7.49 13.19 1.27
N LYS A 174 8.01 14.40 1.55
CA LYS A 174 7.19 15.61 1.67
C LYS A 174 6.65 16.08 0.32
N VAL A 175 7.49 16.02 -0.72
CA VAL A 175 7.08 16.31 -2.10
C VAL A 175 6.07 15.28 -2.59
N ASP A 176 6.30 13.99 -2.33
CA ASP A 176 5.38 12.92 -2.72
C ASP A 176 3.97 13.12 -2.12
N LEU A 177 3.86 13.68 -0.91
CA LEU A 177 2.60 13.96 -0.23
C LEU A 177 2.00 15.34 -0.51
N LEU A 178 2.66 16.20 -1.29
CA LEU A 178 2.25 17.60 -1.44
C LEU A 178 0.86 17.72 -2.07
N ASP A 179 0.63 17.03 -3.20
CA ASP A 179 -0.66 17.05 -3.91
C ASP A 179 -1.80 16.53 -3.03
N ALA A 180 -1.57 15.40 -2.36
CA ALA A 180 -2.51 14.80 -1.42
C ALA A 180 -2.83 15.75 -0.25
N SER A 181 -1.83 16.46 0.27
CA SER A 181 -2.02 17.45 1.34
C SER A 181 -2.82 18.66 0.88
N GLN A 182 -2.62 19.08 -0.38
CA GLN A 182 -3.42 20.15 -0.99
C GLN A 182 -4.89 19.73 -1.13
N MET A 183 -5.16 18.49 -1.56
CA MET A 183 -6.52 17.94 -1.67
C MET A 183 -7.21 17.87 -0.31
N LEU A 184 -6.51 17.42 0.74
CA LEU A 184 -7.01 17.42 2.11
C LEU A 184 -7.46 18.83 2.53
N SER A 185 -6.59 19.83 2.32
CA SER A 185 -6.89 21.20 2.67
C SER A 185 -8.10 21.75 1.90
N GLN A 186 -8.18 21.48 0.59
CA GLN A 186 -9.32 21.90 -0.25
C GLN A 186 -10.64 21.25 0.17
N LYS A 187 -10.61 20.01 0.67
CA LYS A 187 -11.78 19.30 1.20
C LYS A 187 -12.13 19.70 2.63
N GLY A 188 -11.39 20.62 3.24
CA GLY A 188 -11.67 21.15 4.58
C GLY A 188 -11.15 20.29 5.73
N TYR A 189 -10.24 19.35 5.48
CA TYR A 189 -9.57 18.60 6.54
C TYR A 189 -8.59 19.50 7.30
N HIS A 190 -8.56 19.34 8.62
CA HIS A 190 -7.56 20.00 9.44
C HIS A 190 -6.25 19.19 9.41
N ILE A 191 -5.20 19.80 8.87
CA ILE A 191 -3.90 19.16 8.73
C ILE A 191 -3.03 19.56 9.91
N TYR A 192 -2.63 18.56 10.71
CA TYR A 192 -1.60 18.69 11.72
C TYR A 192 -0.30 18.11 11.20
N ALA A 193 0.83 18.70 11.57
CA ALA A 193 2.11 18.15 11.17
C ALA A 193 3.24 18.45 12.15
N THR A 194 4.26 17.58 12.18
CA THR A 194 5.48 17.88 12.95
C THR A 194 6.16 19.12 12.40
N ALA A 195 6.88 19.88 13.25
CA ALA A 195 7.40 21.22 12.91
C ALA A 195 8.01 21.33 11.51
N GLY A 196 8.96 20.46 11.14
CA GLY A 196 9.60 20.49 9.83
C GLY A 196 8.69 20.11 8.64
N THR A 197 7.62 19.36 8.88
CA THR A 197 6.60 19.04 7.86
C THR A 197 5.62 20.22 7.74
N ALA A 198 5.20 20.80 8.87
CA ALA A 198 4.33 21.97 8.91
C ALA A 198 4.97 23.17 8.21
N THR A 199 6.26 23.47 8.46
CA THR A 199 6.97 24.55 7.77
C THR A 199 6.97 24.34 6.26
N PHE A 200 7.21 23.11 5.79
CA PHE A 200 7.23 22.79 4.37
C PHE A 200 5.85 22.94 3.72
N LEU A 201 4.78 22.44 4.35
CA LEU A 201 3.43 22.56 3.79
C LEU A 201 2.94 24.01 3.78
N ASN A 202 3.17 24.76 4.87
CA ASN A 202 2.82 26.17 4.93
C ASN A 202 3.60 27.01 3.90
N SER A 203 4.87 26.71 3.63
CA SER A 203 5.63 27.42 2.59
C SER A 203 5.12 27.15 1.16
N HIS A 204 4.32 26.11 0.97
CA HIS A 204 3.65 25.78 -0.30
C HIS A 204 2.16 26.17 -0.29
N GLY A 205 1.73 26.99 0.69
CA GLY A 205 0.36 27.52 0.74
C GLY A 205 -0.69 26.56 1.30
N ILE A 206 -0.27 25.49 1.99
CA ILE A 206 -1.18 24.51 2.61
C ILE A 206 -1.26 24.80 4.11
N PRO A 207 -2.39 25.36 4.62
CA PRO A 207 -2.56 25.67 6.04
C PRO A 207 -2.37 24.43 6.90
N THR A 208 -1.33 24.43 7.74
CA THR A 208 -0.96 23.28 8.56
C THR A 208 -0.60 23.70 9.97
N THR A 209 -1.23 23.06 10.96
CA THR A 209 -1.00 23.34 12.38
C THR A 209 0.19 22.53 12.92
N PRO A 210 1.24 23.17 13.45
CA PRO A 210 2.39 22.46 13.98
C PRO A 210 2.09 21.76 15.31
N VAL A 211 2.57 20.52 15.45
CA VAL A 211 2.50 19.74 16.70
C VAL A 211 3.89 19.41 17.23
N PHE A 212 4.00 19.26 18.54
CA PHE A 212 5.25 18.87 19.21
C PHE A 212 5.44 17.35 19.19
N TRP A 213 6.70 16.93 19.04
CA TRP A 213 7.06 15.52 19.17
C TRP A 213 6.83 14.99 20.60
N PRO A 214 6.80 13.66 20.82
CA PRO A 214 6.57 13.06 22.13
C PRO A 214 7.57 13.50 23.21
N ASP A 215 8.81 13.82 22.83
CA ASP A 215 9.85 14.30 23.75
C ASP A 215 9.85 15.83 23.93
N GLU A 216 9.05 16.56 23.16
CA GLU A 216 8.99 18.02 23.16
C GLU A 216 7.78 18.50 23.95
N ARG A 217 8.03 19.33 24.97
CA ARG A 217 6.99 20.00 25.78
C ARG A 217 5.84 19.04 26.18
N PRO A 218 6.09 18.03 27.02
CA PRO A 218 5.13 16.96 27.31
C PRO A 218 3.77 17.44 27.85
N ASN A 219 3.75 18.60 28.52
CA ASN A 219 2.55 19.18 29.12
C ASN A 219 1.76 20.07 28.14
N ALA A 220 2.26 20.31 26.93
CA ALA A 220 1.58 21.14 25.95
C ALA A 220 0.34 20.43 25.37
N GLU A 221 -0.76 21.17 25.19
CA GLU A 221 -1.99 20.67 24.55
C GLU A 221 -1.75 20.12 23.15
N ASN A 222 -0.85 20.74 22.38
CA ASN A 222 -0.47 20.33 21.02
C ASN A 222 0.70 19.33 20.98
N ASN A 223 0.95 18.60 22.07
CA ASN A 223 1.86 17.45 22.04
C ASN A 223 1.17 16.26 21.36
N VAL A 224 1.85 15.66 20.38
CA VAL A 224 1.28 14.59 19.55
C VAL A 224 0.72 13.42 20.35
N MET A 225 1.35 13.03 21.47
CA MET A 225 0.87 11.91 22.28
C MET A 225 -0.44 12.23 23.01
N LYS A 226 -0.57 13.46 23.50
CA LYS A 226 -1.81 13.93 24.14
C LYS A 226 -2.94 14.07 23.11
N MET A 227 -2.62 14.57 21.92
CA MET A 227 -3.57 14.67 20.82
C MET A 227 -4.05 13.30 20.32
N ILE A 228 -3.15 12.31 20.23
CA ILE A 228 -3.50 10.90 19.95
C ILE A 228 -4.43 10.36 21.04
N ALA A 229 -4.08 10.55 22.32
CA ALA A 229 -4.88 10.07 23.44
C ALA A 229 -6.29 10.68 23.48
N ASN A 230 -6.40 11.94 23.06
CA ASN A 230 -7.67 12.66 22.96
C ASN A 230 -8.42 12.41 21.63
N HIS A 231 -7.95 11.46 20.80
CA HIS A 231 -8.54 11.13 19.49
C HIS A 231 -8.74 12.36 18.58
N GLN A 232 -7.76 13.27 18.58
CA GLN A 232 -7.80 14.46 17.72
C GLN A 232 -7.43 14.18 16.26
N PHE A 233 -6.97 12.97 15.95
CA PHE A 233 -6.60 12.55 14.60
C PHE A 233 -7.47 11.36 14.17
N ASP A 234 -7.95 11.39 12.92
CA ASP A 234 -8.66 10.27 12.30
C ASP A 234 -7.73 9.42 11.42
N LEU A 235 -6.59 9.98 11.00
CA LEU A 235 -5.57 9.32 10.20
C LEU A 235 -4.19 9.87 10.60
N ILE A 236 -3.22 8.97 10.77
CA ILE A 236 -1.83 9.31 11.05
C ILE A 236 -0.96 8.78 9.92
N VAL A 237 -0.22 9.66 9.26
CA VAL A 237 0.83 9.31 8.30
C VAL A 237 2.18 9.58 8.96
N ASN A 238 2.93 8.53 9.30
CA ASN A 238 4.24 8.64 9.93
C ASN A 238 5.30 7.92 9.09
N ILE A 239 6.09 8.69 8.34
CA ILE A 239 7.13 8.16 7.45
C ILE A 239 8.49 8.36 8.12
N PRO A 240 9.19 7.28 8.50
CA PRO A 240 10.51 7.37 9.14
C PRO A 240 11.52 8.13 8.28
N LYS A 241 12.27 9.08 8.88
CA LYS A 241 13.31 9.85 8.17
C LYS A 241 14.66 9.14 8.11
N ASN A 242 15.13 8.68 9.26
CA ASN A 242 16.48 8.20 9.47
C ASN A 242 16.54 7.26 10.69
N HIS A 243 17.69 6.62 10.87
CA HIS A 243 17.95 5.71 11.99
C HIS A 243 18.49 6.43 13.24
N SER A 244 18.31 7.75 13.35
CA SER A 244 18.74 8.44 14.57
C SER A 244 17.89 7.98 15.76
N LYS A 245 18.52 7.82 16.92
CA LYS A 245 17.85 7.30 18.13
C LYS A 245 16.61 8.11 18.49
N ARG A 246 16.68 9.44 18.34
CA ARG A 246 15.57 10.36 18.61
C ARG A 246 14.39 10.12 17.66
N GLU A 247 14.65 10.08 16.36
CA GLU A 247 13.64 9.84 15.32
C GLU A 247 12.97 8.47 15.49
N LEU A 248 13.77 7.42 15.72
CA LEU A 248 13.27 6.07 15.95
C LEU A 248 12.38 6.00 17.19
N THR A 249 12.84 6.56 18.32
CA THR A 249 12.10 6.52 19.59
C THR A 249 10.78 7.29 19.48
N ASN A 250 10.83 8.51 18.95
CA ASN A 250 9.65 9.34 18.86
C ASN A 250 8.67 8.85 17.78
N GLY A 251 9.18 8.41 16.63
CA GLY A 251 8.37 7.82 15.57
C GLY A 251 7.68 6.55 16.06
N TYR A 252 8.41 5.68 16.76
CA TYR A 252 7.86 4.50 17.41
C TYR A 252 6.71 4.85 18.36
N ARG A 253 6.88 5.84 19.24
CA ARG A 253 5.82 6.27 20.17
C ARG A 253 4.56 6.74 19.45
N ILE A 254 4.70 7.56 18.40
CA ILE A 254 3.56 8.02 17.59
C ILE A 254 2.84 6.83 16.94
N ARG A 255 3.61 5.94 16.30
CA ARG A 255 3.07 4.77 15.61
C ARG A 255 2.37 3.80 16.54
N ARG A 256 2.99 3.49 17.68
CA ARG A 256 2.42 2.62 18.72
C ARG A 256 1.16 3.26 19.31
N GLY A 257 1.21 4.55 19.64
CA GLY A 257 0.05 5.31 20.10
C GLY A 257 -1.11 5.28 19.10
N ALA A 258 -0.83 5.41 17.80
CA ALA A 258 -1.85 5.29 16.75
C ALA A 258 -2.55 3.92 16.81
N ILE A 259 -1.78 2.83 16.82
CA ILE A 259 -2.34 1.47 16.88
C ILE A 259 -3.08 1.22 18.19
N ASP A 260 -2.54 1.64 19.33
CA ASP A 260 -3.14 1.45 20.66
C ASP A 260 -4.47 2.20 20.81
N HIS A 261 -4.58 3.38 20.20
CA HIS A 261 -5.81 4.18 20.15
C HIS A 261 -6.70 3.84 18.94
N ASN A 262 -6.40 2.78 18.20
CA ASN A 262 -7.17 2.34 17.03
C ASN A 262 -7.37 3.46 15.98
N ILE A 263 -6.35 4.29 15.80
CA ILE A 263 -6.28 5.33 14.77
C ILE A 263 -5.53 4.74 13.56
N PRO A 264 -6.11 4.78 12.35
CA PRO A 264 -5.44 4.35 11.11
C PRO A 264 -4.04 4.95 10.97
N LEU A 265 -3.05 4.08 10.73
CA LEU A 265 -1.63 4.44 10.62
C LEU A 265 -1.05 4.03 9.27
N MET A 266 -0.50 4.98 8.54
CA MET A 266 0.25 4.73 7.32
C MET A 266 1.72 5.09 7.48
N THR A 267 2.61 4.18 7.09
CA THR A 267 4.07 4.35 7.21
C THR A 267 4.78 4.47 5.86
N ASN A 268 4.04 4.47 4.75
CA ASN A 268 4.56 4.62 3.40
C ASN A 268 3.95 5.82 2.68
N ALA A 269 4.79 6.67 2.09
CA ALA A 269 4.36 7.90 1.41
C ALA A 269 3.44 7.63 0.20
N ARG A 270 3.74 6.59 -0.59
CA ARG A 270 3.00 6.27 -1.81
C ARG A 270 1.63 5.69 -1.50
N LEU A 271 1.56 4.79 -0.53
CA LEU A 271 0.28 4.25 -0.08
C LEU A 271 -0.57 5.36 0.57
N ALA A 272 0.04 6.22 1.38
CA ALA A 272 -0.66 7.37 1.96
C ALA A 272 -1.17 8.35 0.90
N LYS A 273 -0.33 8.68 -0.09
CA LYS A 273 -0.74 9.49 -1.24
C LYS A 273 -1.96 8.88 -1.93
N ALA A 274 -1.85 7.63 -2.37
CA ALA A 274 -2.90 6.94 -3.11
C ALA A 274 -4.21 6.84 -2.30
N PHE A 275 -4.13 6.55 -1.00
CA PHE A 275 -5.31 6.48 -0.15
C PHE A 275 -5.99 7.84 0.02
N ILE A 276 -5.20 8.91 0.25
CA ILE A 276 -5.71 10.28 0.38
C ILE A 276 -6.36 10.74 -0.92
N GLU A 277 -5.70 10.53 -2.06
CA GLU A 277 -6.24 10.87 -3.38
C GLU A 277 -7.56 10.12 -3.63
N ALA A 278 -7.60 8.81 -3.31
CA ALA A 278 -8.78 7.98 -3.51
C ALA A 278 -9.98 8.47 -2.67
N PHE A 279 -9.83 8.69 -1.35
CA PHE A 279 -10.98 9.13 -0.54
C PHE A 279 -11.34 10.61 -0.74
N CYS A 280 -10.43 11.44 -1.24
CA CYS A 280 -10.76 12.82 -1.62
C CYS A 280 -11.52 12.90 -2.95
N THR A 281 -11.33 11.92 -3.84
CA THR A 281 -11.95 11.89 -5.17
C THR A 281 -13.27 11.11 -5.15
N THR A 282 -13.28 9.95 -4.50
CA THR A 282 -14.42 9.02 -4.47
C THR A 282 -15.12 9.09 -3.11
N LYS A 283 -16.44 9.33 -3.11
CA LYS A 283 -17.22 9.30 -1.86
C LYS A 283 -17.50 7.85 -1.47
N LEU A 284 -17.61 7.60 -0.17
CA LEU A 284 -17.94 6.28 0.35
C LEU A 284 -19.28 5.75 -0.20
N GLU A 285 -20.24 6.64 -0.45
CA GLU A 285 -21.57 6.32 -0.99
C GLU A 285 -21.52 5.86 -2.45
N ASP A 286 -20.47 6.25 -3.18
CA ASP A 286 -20.30 5.92 -4.60
C ASP A 286 -19.63 4.54 -4.79
N ILE A 287 -19.01 3.99 -3.73
CA ILE A 287 -18.36 2.68 -3.75
C ILE A 287 -19.40 1.58 -3.94
N GLN A 288 -19.30 0.83 -5.03
CA GLN A 288 -20.27 -0.20 -5.40
C GLN A 288 -19.92 -1.52 -4.71
N ILE A 289 -20.94 -2.15 -4.11
CA ILE A 289 -20.82 -3.52 -3.60
C ILE A 289 -21.32 -4.46 -4.69
N LYS A 290 -20.39 -5.06 -5.43
CA LYS A 290 -20.67 -6.04 -6.48
C LYS A 290 -20.25 -7.44 -6.05
N SER A 291 -21.07 -8.43 -6.38
CA SER A 291 -20.68 -9.83 -6.31
C SER A 291 -19.56 -10.13 -7.31
N TRP A 292 -18.76 -11.16 -7.02
CA TRP A 292 -17.67 -11.57 -7.92
C TRP A 292 -18.18 -11.97 -9.32
N GLN A 293 -19.42 -12.43 -9.42
CA GLN A 293 -20.06 -12.81 -10.68
C GLN A 293 -20.30 -11.60 -11.58
N GLU A 294 -20.61 -10.43 -11.02
CA GLU A 294 -20.94 -9.21 -11.77
C GLU A 294 -19.76 -8.59 -12.50
N TYR A 295 -18.54 -8.79 -11.99
CA TYR A 295 -17.32 -8.33 -12.66
C TYR A 295 -17.06 -9.12 -13.95
N LYS A 296 -17.39 -8.57 -15.12
CA LYS A 296 -17.16 -9.25 -16.42
C LYS A 296 -15.68 -9.43 -16.71
#